data_AF-A0AAU7QIA4-F1
#
_entry.id   AF-A0AAU7QIA4-F1
#
_cell.length_a   1.000
_cell.length_b   1.000
_cell.length_c   1.000
_cell.angle_alpha   90.00
_cell.angle_beta   90.00
_cell.angle_gamma   90.00
#
_symmetry.space_group_name_H-M   'P 1'
#
loop_
_entity.id
_entity.type
_entity.pdbx_description
1 polymer ?
#
loop_
_entity_poly.entity_id
_entity_poly.type
_entity_poly.pdbx_seq_one_letter_code
_entity_poly.pdbx_strand_id
1 'polypeptide(L)'
;MKTFLFCAFLLALSTGCAAMQPIDCPATLAVTSAASPPGDWQVVTPTGTRSLDRVGFYSGPPSEQVSLAPDSTVEGGGKSLDVWTFSPSTDEPLWVACFYVGTTLFIAKPMPHGMKRCSVNYATTRSGSRLRLAEAHCQ
;
A
#
# COMPACT_ATOMS: atom_id res chain seq x y z
N MET A 1 32.16 -32.78 47.06
CA MET A 1 30.89 -33.52 46.87
C MET A 1 29.79 -32.59 47.34
N LYS A 2 28.80 -32.09 46.61
CA LYS A 2 28.20 -32.44 45.32
C LYS A 2 27.58 -31.14 44.77
N THR A 3 27.83 -30.91 43.49
CA THR A 3 27.19 -29.95 42.58
C THR A 3 25.67 -30.03 42.65
N PHE A 4 24.96 -28.89 42.61
CA PHE A 4 23.65 -28.78 41.96
C PHE A 4 23.50 -27.38 41.36
N LEU A 5 23.86 -27.28 40.07
CA LEU A 5 23.46 -26.18 39.20
C LEU A 5 21.93 -26.24 39.02
N PHE A 6 21.23 -25.18 39.42
CA PHE A 6 19.85 -24.95 39.03
C PHE A 6 19.85 -24.14 37.73
N CYS A 7 19.69 -24.84 36.61
CA CYS A 7 19.53 -24.23 35.29
C CYS A 7 18.13 -23.60 35.23
N ALA A 8 18.04 -22.30 35.48
CA ALA A 8 16.82 -21.52 35.29
C ALA A 8 16.57 -21.36 33.77
N PHE A 9 15.81 -22.28 33.20
CA PHE A 9 15.37 -22.23 31.80
C PHE A 9 14.19 -21.24 31.71
N LEU A 10 14.50 -19.95 31.55
CA LEU A 10 13.53 -18.91 31.21
C LEU A 10 13.07 -19.14 29.76
N LEU A 11 11.93 -19.82 29.62
CA LEU A 11 11.17 -19.91 28.37
C LEU A 11 10.71 -18.50 27.98
N ALA A 12 11.44 -17.86 27.08
CA ALA A 12 10.98 -16.66 26.39
C ALA A 12 9.80 -17.05 25.49
N LEU A 13 8.57 -16.73 25.92
CA LEU A 13 7.41 -16.73 25.03
C LEU A 13 7.61 -15.60 24.02
N SER A 14 8.16 -15.91 22.85
CA SER A 14 8.12 -15.02 21.69
C SER A 14 6.69 -15.02 21.14
N THR A 15 5.82 -14.22 21.77
CA THR A 15 4.55 -13.86 21.16
C THR A 15 4.88 -13.08 19.89
N GLY A 16 4.81 -13.74 18.73
CA GLY A 16 5.03 -13.14 17.43
C GLY A 16 3.97 -12.10 17.15
N CYS A 17 4.18 -10.87 17.62
CA CYS A 17 3.39 -9.73 17.22
C CYS A 17 3.76 -9.46 15.76
N ALA A 18 2.80 -9.66 14.85
CA ALA A 18 2.97 -9.23 13.47
C ALA A 18 3.30 -7.73 13.50
N ALA A 19 4.50 -7.37 13.06
CA ALA A 19 4.96 -5.99 13.12
C ALA A 19 4.15 -5.18 12.11
N MET A 20 3.58 -4.05 12.55
CA MET A 20 2.96 -3.08 11.65
C MET A 20 4.06 -2.47 10.78
N GLN A 21 4.03 -2.75 9.48
CA GLN A 21 5.00 -2.25 8.51
C GLN A 21 4.36 -1.14 7.66
N PRO A 22 4.98 0.05 7.57
CA PRO A 22 4.49 1.08 6.66
C PRO A 22 4.66 0.63 5.20
N ILE A 23 3.78 1.13 4.33
CA ILE A 23 3.92 0.91 2.88
C ILE A 23 4.90 1.93 2.31
N ASP A 24 5.97 1.44 1.68
CA ASP A 24 7.00 2.26 1.04
C ASP A 24 6.56 2.81 -0.34
N CYS A 25 5.47 3.57 -0.40
CA CYS A 25 5.15 4.36 -1.59
C CYS A 25 5.91 5.68 -1.55
N PRO A 26 6.74 6.01 -2.57
CA PRO A 26 7.32 7.33 -2.70
C PRO A 26 6.22 8.39 -2.69
N ALA A 27 6.33 9.39 -1.81
CA ALA A 27 5.37 10.49 -1.70
C ALA A 27 5.22 11.27 -3.02
N THR A 28 6.24 11.20 -3.86
CA THR A 28 6.31 11.87 -5.15
C THR A 28 7.01 11.01 -6.20
N LEU A 29 6.59 11.14 -7.46
CA LEU A 29 7.20 10.46 -8.60
C LEU A 29 7.45 11.44 -9.74
N ALA A 30 8.67 11.45 -10.28
CA ALA A 30 8.99 12.19 -11.49
C ALA A 30 8.36 11.48 -12.69
N VAL A 31 7.57 12.22 -13.49
CA VAL A 31 6.85 11.66 -14.63
C VAL A 31 7.19 12.42 -15.89
N THR A 32 7.56 11.67 -16.92
CA THR A 32 7.67 12.17 -18.29
C THR A 32 6.48 11.66 -19.08
N SER A 33 5.77 12.57 -19.75
CA SER A 33 4.65 12.24 -20.62
C SER A 33 4.98 12.60 -22.06
N ALA A 34 4.40 11.86 -23.00
CA ALA A 34 4.51 12.10 -24.42
C ALA A 34 3.13 11.94 -25.06
N ALA A 35 2.84 12.75 -26.08
CA ALA A 35 1.61 12.67 -26.85
C ALA A 35 1.94 12.91 -28.33
N SER A 36 1.10 12.37 -29.22
CA SER A 36 1.15 12.67 -30.65
C SER A 36 -0.09 13.49 -30.99
N PRO A 37 0.06 14.80 -31.30
CA PRO A 37 -1.08 15.66 -31.56
C PRO A 37 -1.56 15.48 -33.02
N PRO A 38 -2.87 15.61 -33.30
CA PRO A 38 -3.35 15.66 -34.67
C PRO A 38 -3.05 17.02 -35.31
N GLY A 39 -2.73 17.05 -36.62
CA GLY A 39 -2.61 18.28 -37.41
C GLY A 39 -1.64 19.31 -36.82
N ASP A 40 -2.11 20.55 -36.69
CA ASP A 40 -1.31 21.70 -36.24
C ASP A 40 -1.36 21.94 -34.71
N TRP A 41 -1.92 21.00 -33.93
CA TRP A 41 -1.95 21.13 -32.48
C TRP A 41 -0.55 20.96 -31.88
N GLN A 42 -0.18 21.86 -30.96
CA GLN A 42 1.09 21.76 -30.25
C GLN A 42 0.93 20.91 -28.99
N VAL A 43 1.86 19.97 -28.78
CA VAL A 43 1.98 19.29 -27.49
C VAL A 43 2.68 20.21 -26.50
N VAL A 44 1.99 20.48 -25.39
CA VAL A 44 2.60 21.07 -24.20
C VAL A 44 2.61 19.98 -23.14
N THR A 45 3.80 19.44 -22.85
CA THR A 45 4.01 18.42 -21.82
C THR A 45 4.61 19.08 -20.58
N PRO A 46 3.82 19.34 -19.53
CA PRO A 46 4.36 19.86 -18.29
C PRO A 46 5.27 18.79 -17.69
N THR A 47 6.57 19.08 -17.62
CA THR A 47 7.49 18.29 -16.79
C THR A 47 7.11 18.51 -15.34
N GLY A 48 7.04 17.43 -14.56
CA GLY A 48 6.57 17.58 -13.21
C GLY A 48 6.64 16.32 -12.37
N THR A 49 6.79 16.58 -11.09
CA THR A 49 6.66 15.58 -10.04
C THR A 49 5.19 15.43 -9.68
N ARG A 50 4.72 14.20 -9.54
CA ARG A 50 3.33 13.86 -9.20
C ARG A 50 3.27 13.34 -7.78
N SER A 51 2.32 13.83 -7.00
CA SER A 51 2.11 13.37 -5.63
C SER A 51 1.40 12.02 -5.59
N LEU A 52 1.71 11.21 -4.57
CA LEU A 52 1.01 9.98 -4.28
C LEU A 52 -0.48 10.26 -4.05
N ASP A 53 -1.33 9.54 -4.77
CA ASP A 53 -2.79 9.63 -4.70
C ASP A 53 -3.34 8.55 -3.76
N ARG A 54 -3.06 7.29 -4.09
CA ARG A 54 -3.60 6.12 -3.38
C ARG A 54 -2.68 4.91 -3.49
N VAL A 55 -2.95 3.93 -2.65
CA VAL A 55 -2.41 2.56 -2.78
C VAL A 55 -3.49 1.63 -3.30
N GLY A 56 -3.08 0.58 -4.00
CA GLY A 56 -3.91 -0.58 -4.30
C GLY A 56 -3.16 -1.88 -4.04
N PHE A 57 -3.92 -2.95 -3.84
CA PHE A 57 -3.38 -4.29 -3.60
C PHE A 57 -3.83 -5.25 -4.69
N TYR A 58 -2.98 -6.22 -5.01
CA TYR A 58 -3.16 -7.19 -6.10
C TYR A 58 -2.67 -8.57 -5.64
N SER A 59 -3.30 -9.63 -6.15
CA SER A 59 -2.90 -11.02 -5.87
C SER A 59 -1.94 -11.55 -6.92
N GLY A 60 -0.90 -10.80 -7.26
CA GLY A 60 0.00 -11.06 -8.39
C GLY A 60 0.41 -9.75 -9.07
N PRO A 61 1.21 -9.81 -10.15
CA PRO A 61 1.60 -8.61 -10.89
C PRO A 61 0.37 -7.86 -11.43
N PRO A 62 0.29 -6.52 -11.31
CA PRO A 62 -0.87 -5.76 -11.80
C PRO A 62 -1.13 -5.85 -13.31
N SER A 63 -0.16 -6.30 -14.10
CA SER A 63 -0.32 -6.54 -15.54
C SER A 63 -1.22 -7.74 -15.85
N GLU A 64 -1.42 -8.63 -14.87
CA GLU A 64 -2.08 -9.93 -15.07
C GLU A 64 -3.44 -10.01 -14.38
N GLN A 65 -3.77 -9.05 -13.50
CA GLN A 65 -4.92 -9.17 -12.59
C GLN A 65 -5.65 -7.85 -12.30
N VAL A 66 -6.85 -7.99 -11.75
CA VAL A 66 -7.69 -6.89 -11.26
C VAL A 66 -7.32 -6.56 -9.81
N SER A 67 -7.37 -5.27 -9.45
CA SER A 67 -7.10 -4.81 -8.08
C SER A 67 -8.07 -5.44 -7.07
N LEU A 68 -7.54 -5.82 -5.91
CA LEU A 68 -8.33 -6.30 -4.77
C LEU A 68 -9.09 -5.13 -4.15
N ALA A 69 -10.41 -5.28 -4.04
CA ALA A 69 -11.26 -4.33 -3.30
C ALA A 69 -11.01 -4.46 -1.79
N PRO A 70 -11.17 -3.38 -1.01
CA PRO A 70 -11.14 -3.47 0.45
C PRO A 70 -12.33 -4.28 0.96
N ASP A 71 -12.13 -5.05 2.02
CA ASP A 71 -13.21 -5.79 2.70
C ASP A 71 -14.12 -4.84 3.49
N SER A 72 -13.58 -3.71 3.95
CA SER A 72 -14.36 -2.68 4.63
C SER A 72 -13.78 -1.29 4.41
N THR A 73 -14.68 -0.31 4.38
CA THR A 73 -14.36 1.12 4.39
C THR A 73 -15.14 1.76 5.52
N VAL A 74 -14.44 2.45 6.41
CA VAL A 74 -15.03 3.20 7.53
C VAL A 74 -14.76 4.69 7.31
N GLU A 75 -15.82 5.47 7.19
CA GLU A 75 -15.74 6.92 6.98
C GLU A 75 -16.19 7.70 8.22
N GLY A 76 -15.50 8.80 8.52
CA GLY A 76 -15.87 9.68 9.63
C GLY A 76 -14.77 10.64 10.02
N GLY A 77 -15.15 11.79 10.59
CA GLY A 77 -14.18 12.74 11.16
C GLY A 77 -13.15 13.30 10.16
N GLY A 78 -13.52 13.43 8.88
CA GLY A 78 -12.60 13.87 7.82
C GLY A 78 -11.57 12.80 7.40
N LYS A 79 -11.89 11.52 7.65
CA LYS A 79 -11.06 10.39 7.25
C LYS A 79 -11.90 9.26 6.62
N SER A 80 -11.24 8.45 5.81
CA SER A 80 -11.74 7.17 5.29
C SER A 80 -10.66 6.13 5.52
N LEU A 81 -11.00 5.04 6.22
CA LEU A 81 -10.12 3.91 6.49
C LEU A 81 -10.58 2.73 5.64
N ASP A 82 -9.75 2.34 4.68
CA ASP A 82 -9.95 1.10 3.92
C ASP A 82 -9.14 -0.03 4.56
N VAL A 83 -9.72 -1.22 4.65
CA VAL A 83 -9.08 -2.40 5.25
C VAL A 83 -9.19 -3.59 4.30
N TRP A 84 -8.05 -4.27 4.10
CA TRP A 84 -7.94 -5.54 3.40
C TRP A 84 -7.45 -6.62 4.35
N THR A 85 -7.98 -7.82 4.21
CA THR A 85 -7.59 -9.04 4.90
C THR A 85 -7.29 -10.10 3.84
N PHE A 86 -6.10 -10.67 3.90
CA PHE A 86 -5.64 -11.65 2.93
C PHE A 86 -5.62 -13.05 3.54
N SER A 87 -6.07 -14.02 2.77
CA SER A 87 -5.96 -15.43 3.15
C SER A 87 -4.51 -15.90 2.96
N PRO A 88 -3.96 -16.66 3.93
CA PRO A 88 -2.58 -17.17 3.84
C PRO A 88 -2.36 -18.21 2.73
N SER A 89 -3.40 -18.55 1.96
CA SER A 89 -3.43 -19.63 0.96
C SER A 89 -3.35 -19.15 -0.49
N THR A 90 -3.00 -17.88 -0.74
CA THR A 90 -2.78 -17.44 -2.13
C THR A 90 -1.42 -17.94 -2.59
N ASP A 91 -1.40 -18.83 -3.58
CA ASP A 91 -0.15 -19.30 -4.20
C ASP A 91 0.62 -18.14 -4.86
N GLU A 92 -0.09 -17.07 -5.22
CA GLU A 92 0.51 -15.87 -5.80
C GLU A 92 0.91 -14.84 -4.72
N PRO A 93 2.10 -14.22 -4.85
CA PRO A 93 2.54 -13.19 -3.92
C PRO A 93 1.63 -11.97 -3.99
N LEU A 94 1.38 -11.33 -2.85
CA LEU A 94 0.69 -10.04 -2.83
C LEU A 94 1.58 -8.93 -3.40
N TRP A 95 0.96 -8.01 -4.11
CA TRP A 95 1.61 -6.82 -4.66
C TRP A 95 0.95 -5.55 -4.14
N VAL A 96 1.77 -4.52 -4.02
CA VAL A 96 1.33 -3.16 -3.73
C VAL A 96 1.58 -2.28 -4.94
N ALA A 97 0.60 -1.44 -5.27
CA ALA A 97 0.68 -0.44 -6.34
C ALA A 97 0.48 0.97 -5.77
N CYS A 98 1.36 1.89 -6.14
CA CYS A 98 1.31 3.29 -5.76
C CYS A 98 0.88 4.14 -6.96
N PHE A 99 -0.28 4.78 -6.85
CA PHE A 99 -0.88 5.59 -7.91
C PHE A 99 -0.59 7.07 -7.68
N TYR A 100 -0.42 7.83 -8.76
CA TYR A 100 -0.03 9.24 -8.69
C TYR A 100 -1.05 10.17 -9.34
N VAL A 101 -1.30 11.31 -8.71
CA VAL A 101 -2.33 12.28 -9.11
C VAL A 101 -2.14 12.73 -10.55
N GLY A 102 -3.23 12.75 -11.32
CA GLY A 102 -3.26 13.29 -12.68
C GLY A 102 -2.51 12.42 -13.69
N THR A 103 -2.30 11.14 -13.39
CA THR A 103 -1.64 10.19 -14.29
C THR A 103 -2.37 8.85 -14.31
N THR A 104 -2.23 8.11 -15.41
CA THR A 104 -2.67 6.71 -15.53
C THR A 104 -1.58 5.71 -15.14
N LEU A 105 -0.34 6.19 -14.93
CA LEU A 105 0.77 5.36 -14.48
C LEU A 105 0.69 5.11 -12.98
N PHE A 106 1.26 3.99 -12.58
CA PHE A 106 1.52 3.62 -11.20
C PHE A 106 2.78 2.76 -11.17
N ILE A 107 3.45 2.72 -10.02
CA ILE A 107 4.55 1.78 -9.79
C ILE A 107 4.06 0.66 -8.89
N ALA A 108 4.58 -0.54 -9.06
CA ALA A 108 4.20 -1.68 -8.24
C ALA A 108 5.40 -2.56 -7.89
N LYS A 109 5.34 -3.20 -6.73
CA LYS A 109 6.35 -4.16 -6.27
C LYS A 109 5.67 -5.29 -5.47
N PRO A 110 6.27 -6.50 -5.42
CA PRO A 110 5.81 -7.53 -4.50
C PRO A 110 5.97 -7.05 -3.05
N MET A 111 5.02 -7.42 -2.20
CA MET A 111 5.09 -7.18 -0.76
C MET A 111 5.90 -8.29 -0.06
N PRO A 112 6.43 -8.02 1.15
CA PRO A 112 7.00 -9.08 1.97
C PRO A 112 5.99 -10.23 2.18
N HIS A 113 6.49 -11.45 2.27
CA HIS A 113 5.64 -12.61 2.54
C HIS A 113 4.96 -12.50 3.90
N GLY A 114 3.77 -13.09 4.00
CA GLY A 114 3.05 -13.21 5.27
C GLY A 114 2.20 -12.00 5.67
N MET A 115 2.06 -10.99 4.81
CA MET A 115 1.06 -9.92 5.01
C MET A 115 -0.35 -10.51 5.03
N LYS A 116 -1.07 -10.29 6.12
CA LYS A 116 -2.44 -10.79 6.33
C LYS A 116 -3.46 -9.67 6.37
N ARG A 117 -3.03 -8.44 6.65
CA ARG A 117 -3.94 -7.31 6.72
C ARG A 117 -3.23 -6.04 6.29
N CYS A 118 -3.89 -5.23 5.48
CA CYS A 118 -3.46 -3.86 5.19
C CYS A 118 -4.56 -2.87 5.55
N SER A 119 -4.16 -1.67 5.96
CA SER A 119 -5.04 -0.58 6.34
C SER A 119 -4.53 0.71 5.71
N VAL A 120 -5.39 1.43 5.01
CA VAL A 120 -5.05 2.68 4.33
C VAL A 120 -6.00 3.78 4.79
N ASN A 121 -5.43 4.82 5.39
CA ASN A 121 -6.16 6.02 5.79
C ASN A 121 -6.03 7.10 4.73
N TYR A 122 -7.17 7.64 4.33
CA TYR A 122 -7.28 8.82 3.49
C TYR A 122 -7.82 9.98 4.31
N ALA A 123 -7.28 11.18 4.08
CA ALA A 123 -7.97 12.40 4.47
C ALA A 123 -9.14 12.64 3.50
N THR A 124 -10.28 13.08 4.02
CA THR A 124 -11.48 13.38 3.22
C THR A 124 -11.94 14.82 3.44
N THR A 125 -12.68 15.35 2.48
CA THR A 125 -13.42 16.60 2.65
C THR A 125 -14.55 16.42 3.65
N ARG A 126 -15.16 17.53 4.07
CA ARG A 126 -16.41 17.50 4.86
C ARG A 126 -17.55 16.78 4.13
N SER A 127 -17.54 16.74 2.80
CA SER A 127 -18.52 16.02 1.98
C SER A 127 -18.19 14.53 1.79
N GLY A 128 -17.10 14.03 2.38
CA GLY A 128 -16.68 12.62 2.29
C GLY A 128 -15.76 12.31 1.11
N SER A 129 -15.47 13.26 0.23
CA SER A 129 -14.60 13.03 -0.93
C SER A 129 -13.15 12.83 -0.49
N ARG A 130 -12.48 11.79 -0.99
CA ARG A 130 -11.05 11.55 -0.71
C ARG A 130 -10.19 12.69 -1.24
N LEU A 131 -9.27 13.17 -0.41
CA LEU A 131 -8.34 14.26 -0.72
C LEU A 131 -6.94 13.75 -1.00
N ARG A 132 -6.41 12.93 -0.10
CA ARG A 132 -5.05 12.38 -0.19
C ARG A 132 -4.91 11.16 0.70
N LEU A 133 -3.95 10.31 0.36
CA LEU A 133 -3.43 9.32 1.30
C LEU A 133 -2.80 10.03 2.50
N ALA A 134 -3.21 9.64 3.70
CA ALA A 134 -2.65 10.11 4.95
C ALA A 134 -1.62 9.11 5.48
N GLU A 135 -1.96 7.82 5.46
CA GLU A 135 -1.16 6.77 6.06
C GLU A 135 -1.52 5.39 5.48
N ALA A 136 -0.57 4.47 5.41
CA ALA A 136 -0.82 3.11 4.95
C ALA A 136 0.13 2.11 5.60
N HIS A 137 -0.43 1.01 6.12
CA HIS A 137 0.31 -0.01 6.85
C HIS A 137 -0.18 -1.42 6.52
N CYS A 138 0.70 -2.40 6.70
CA CYS A 138 0.38 -3.82 6.58
C CYS A 138 1.02 -4.63 7.71
N GLN A 139 0.44 -5.80 8.01
CA GLN A 139 0.86 -6.73 9.08
C GLN A 139 0.46 -8.16 8.75
#